data_AF-A0A1H4I5P6-F1
#
_entry.id   AF-A0A1H4I5P6-F1
#
_cell.length_a   1.000
_cell.length_b   1.000
_cell.length_c   1.000
_cell.angle_alpha   90.00
_cell.angle_beta   90.00
_cell.angle_gamma   90.00
#
_symmetry.space_group_name_H-M   'P 1'
#
loop_
_entity.id
_entity.type
_entity.pdbx_description
1 polymer ?
#
loop_
_entity_poly.entity_id
_entity_poly.type
_entity_poly.pdbx_seq_one_letter_code
_entity_poly.pdbx_strand_id
1 'polypeptide(L)'
;MGFLDTSLPAAIHAATGVPRLWTAATRAGLSASQAAEVLVVSQAALKTAAVQGKGVPGRTNAMRHFMWQAVLTARFGREAAAAIAAAQETGSPNRKDSTVDAHNNAVGQAHGEAHAAELASGSASAAVASLVPVALEKWEADELIWVKPH
;
A
#
# COMPACT_ATOMS: atom_id res chain seq x y z
N MET A 1 -19.48 25.69 8.89
CA MET A 1 -18.21 25.17 9.45
C MET A 1 -18.43 23.72 9.84
N GLY A 2 -17.77 22.79 9.17
CA GLY A 2 -17.91 21.34 9.41
C GLY A 2 -16.55 20.66 9.34
N PHE A 3 -15.61 21.11 10.18
CA PHE A 3 -14.42 20.35 10.52
C PHE A 3 -14.83 19.53 11.74
N LEU A 4 -14.83 18.20 11.68
CA LEU A 4 -14.51 17.32 12.83
C LEU A 4 -14.72 15.81 12.59
N ASP A 5 -15.26 15.34 11.46
CA ASP A 5 -15.67 13.91 11.37
C ASP A 5 -14.69 12.95 10.66
N THR A 6 -13.51 13.41 10.23
CA THR A 6 -12.51 12.57 9.53
C THR A 6 -11.27 12.23 10.36
N SER A 7 -11.15 12.77 11.58
CA SER A 7 -9.93 12.65 12.39
C SER A 7 -9.85 11.34 13.19
N LEU A 8 -10.98 10.80 13.65
CA LEU A 8 -11.01 9.62 14.52
C LEU A 8 -10.61 8.32 13.79
N PRO A 9 -11.13 8.00 12.59
CA PRO A 9 -10.71 6.81 11.84
C PRO A 9 -9.25 6.89 11.40
N ALA A 10 -8.78 8.07 11.01
CA ALA A 10 -7.39 8.30 10.63
C ALA A 10 -6.44 8.17 11.83
N ALA A 11 -6.83 8.65 13.01
CA ALA A 11 -6.07 8.51 14.25
C ALA A 11 -6.00 7.05 14.74
N ILE A 12 -7.10 6.28 14.63
CA ILE A 12 -7.12 4.85 14.97
C ILE A 12 -6.30 4.02 13.98
N HIS A 13 -6.36 4.36 12.68
CA HIS A 13 -5.54 3.73 11.64
C HIS A 13 -4.04 4.03 11.86
N ALA A 14 -3.69 5.26 12.26
CA ALA A 14 -2.33 5.62 12.63
C ALA A 14 -1.86 4.95 13.93
N ALA A 15 -2.71 4.90 14.96
CA ALA A 15 -2.38 4.34 16.28
C ALA A 15 -2.20 2.82 16.28
N THR A 16 -2.87 2.11 15.37
CA THR A 16 -2.79 0.64 15.29
C THR A 16 -2.00 0.14 14.07
N GLY A 17 -1.97 0.90 12.98
CA GLY A 17 -1.24 0.55 11.76
C GLY A 17 0.27 0.75 11.90
N VAL A 18 0.72 1.88 12.47
CA VAL A 18 2.16 2.19 12.60
C VAL A 18 2.90 1.14 13.45
N PRO A 19 2.45 0.80 14.68
CA PRO A 19 3.13 -0.23 15.48
C PRO A 19 3.12 -1.61 14.80
N ARG A 20 2.05 -1.92 14.06
CA ARG A 20 1.88 -3.21 13.39
C ARG A 20 2.81 -3.37 12.20
N LEU A 21 2.88 -2.37 11.32
CA LEU A 21 3.79 -2.38 10.17
C LEU A 21 5.24 -2.38 10.63
N TRP A 22 5.58 -1.60 11.66
CA TRP A 22 6.91 -1.63 12.27
C TRP A 22 7.27 -3.02 12.80
N THR A 23 6.39 -3.63 13.58
CA THR A 23 6.61 -4.98 14.14
C THR A 23 6.71 -6.04 13.04
N ALA A 24 5.91 -5.94 11.98
CA ALA A 24 5.98 -6.86 10.86
C ALA A 24 7.30 -6.72 10.09
N ALA A 25 7.74 -5.48 9.84
CA ALA A 25 9.02 -5.20 9.20
C ALA A 25 10.20 -5.77 10.01
N THR A 26 10.25 -5.54 11.32
CA THR A 26 11.32 -6.06 12.16
C THR A 26 11.31 -7.58 12.28
N ARG A 27 10.11 -8.21 12.34
CA ARG A 27 9.98 -9.68 12.29
C ARG A 27 10.41 -10.27 10.95
N ALA A 28 10.27 -9.53 9.86
CA ALA A 28 10.77 -9.90 8.54
C ALA A 28 12.29 -9.66 8.39
N GLY A 29 12.99 -9.31 9.47
CA GLY A 29 14.45 -9.11 9.47
C GLY A 29 14.90 -7.72 9.03
N LEU A 30 13.99 -6.76 8.84
CA LEU A 30 14.36 -5.40 8.50
C LEU A 30 14.96 -4.66 9.71
N SER A 31 15.98 -3.85 9.45
CA SER A 31 16.56 -2.95 10.44
C SER A 31 15.59 -1.82 10.82
N ALA A 32 15.88 -1.08 11.89
CA ALA A 32 15.03 0.03 12.33
C ALA A 32 14.86 1.14 11.27
N SER A 33 15.90 1.43 10.48
CA SER A 33 15.82 2.41 9.39
C SER A 33 14.92 1.92 8.25
N GLN A 34 15.04 0.64 7.89
CA GLN A 34 14.17 0.02 6.88
C GLN A 34 12.72 -0.09 7.36
N ALA A 35 12.49 -0.40 8.64
CA ALA A 35 11.15 -0.38 9.23
C ALA A 35 10.53 1.03 9.24
N ALA A 36 11.33 2.07 9.48
CA ALA A 36 10.88 3.46 9.32
C ALA A 36 10.52 3.77 7.86
N GLU A 37 11.33 3.29 6.92
CA GLU A 37 11.10 3.46 5.49
C GLU A 37 9.79 2.79 5.03
N VAL A 38 9.45 1.61 5.55
CA VAL A 38 8.13 0.97 5.32
C VAL A 38 6.97 1.93 5.65
N LEU A 39 7.07 2.67 6.75
CA LEU A 39 6.06 3.66 7.15
C LEU A 39 6.01 4.86 6.19
N VAL A 40 7.16 5.32 5.71
CA VAL A 40 7.25 6.42 4.73
C VAL A 40 6.63 5.98 3.40
N VAL A 41 6.93 4.78 2.90
CA VAL A 41 6.32 4.23 1.68
C VAL A 41 4.81 4.09 1.85
N SER A 42 4.35 3.57 3.00
CA SER A 42 2.92 3.45 3.32
C SER A 42 2.21 4.81 3.28
N GLN A 43 2.80 5.83 3.94
CA GLN A 43 2.25 7.19 3.94
C GLN A 43 2.23 7.79 2.53
N ALA A 44 3.31 7.62 1.75
CA ALA A 44 3.40 8.11 0.37
C ALA A 44 2.33 7.48 -0.52
N ALA A 45 2.16 6.15 -0.46
CA ALA A 45 1.13 5.42 -1.22
C ALA A 45 -0.27 5.91 -0.85
N LEU A 46 -0.55 6.12 0.45
CA LEU A 46 -1.84 6.59 0.94
C LEU A 46 -2.16 8.01 0.42
N LYS A 47 -1.19 8.94 0.51
CA LYS A 47 -1.36 10.31 -0.01
C LYS A 47 -1.54 10.33 -1.52
N THR A 48 -0.67 9.64 -2.27
CA THR A 48 -0.72 9.61 -3.73
C THR A 48 -2.03 9.00 -4.22
N ALA A 49 -2.44 7.86 -3.67
CA ALA A 49 -3.68 7.21 -4.06
C ALA A 49 -4.93 8.04 -3.71
N ALA A 50 -4.93 8.77 -2.58
CA ALA A 50 -6.04 9.65 -2.22
C ALA A 50 -6.25 10.79 -3.23
N VAL A 51 -5.17 11.30 -3.82
CA VAL A 51 -5.23 12.33 -4.87
C VAL A 51 -5.66 11.72 -6.21
N GLN A 52 -5.00 10.65 -6.64
CA GLN A 52 -5.15 10.10 -8.00
C GLN A 52 -6.38 9.19 -8.16
N GLY A 53 -6.80 8.53 -7.07
CA GLY A 53 -7.95 7.62 -7.08
C GLY A 53 -9.30 8.32 -6.96
N LYS A 54 -9.34 9.60 -6.61
CA LYS A 54 -10.56 10.36 -6.24
C LYS A 54 -11.66 10.28 -7.32
N GLY A 55 -12.90 10.13 -6.87
CA GLY A 55 -14.09 10.20 -7.76
C GLY A 55 -14.46 8.88 -8.43
N VAL A 56 -13.66 7.82 -8.30
CA VAL A 56 -13.98 6.49 -8.80
C VAL A 56 -14.03 5.51 -7.61
N PRO A 57 -15.16 4.81 -7.40
CA PRO A 57 -15.29 3.81 -6.33
C PRO A 57 -14.18 2.76 -6.40
N GLY A 58 -13.60 2.41 -5.25
CA GLY A 58 -12.57 1.36 -5.13
C GLY A 58 -11.16 1.74 -5.59
N ARG A 59 -11.02 2.65 -6.56
CA ARG A 59 -9.75 2.99 -7.20
C ARG A 59 -8.66 3.46 -6.23
N THR A 60 -9.00 4.33 -5.28
CA THR A 60 -8.06 4.80 -4.26
C THR A 60 -7.43 3.63 -3.48
N ASN A 61 -8.23 2.66 -3.05
CA ASN A 61 -7.71 1.55 -2.27
C ASN A 61 -6.87 0.60 -3.14
N ALA A 62 -7.37 0.27 -4.33
CA ALA A 62 -6.69 -0.58 -5.30
C ALA A 62 -5.30 -0.05 -5.66
N MET A 63 -5.21 1.23 -6.05
CA MET A 63 -3.94 1.89 -6.37
C MET A 63 -3.00 1.94 -5.16
N ARG A 64 -3.52 2.21 -3.95
CA ARG A 64 -2.72 2.24 -2.72
C ARG A 64 -2.01 0.91 -2.50
N HIS A 65 -2.75 -0.20 -2.54
CA HIS A 65 -2.20 -1.54 -2.30
C HIS A 65 -1.16 -1.93 -3.36
N PHE A 66 -1.47 -1.69 -4.63
CA PHE A 66 -0.54 -1.91 -5.74
C PHE A 66 0.77 -1.14 -5.55
N MET A 67 0.71 0.19 -5.42
CA MET A 67 1.91 1.03 -5.36
C MET A 67 2.75 0.75 -4.12
N TRP A 68 2.08 0.56 -2.97
CA TRP A 68 2.74 0.24 -1.71
C TRP A 68 3.54 -1.06 -1.83
N GLN A 69 2.92 -2.13 -2.32
CA GLN A 69 3.57 -3.43 -2.41
C GLN A 69 4.63 -3.51 -3.51
N ALA A 70 4.48 -2.79 -4.62
CA ALA A 70 5.52 -2.70 -5.63
C ALA A 70 6.82 -2.10 -5.07
N VAL A 71 6.73 -0.97 -4.35
CA VAL A 71 7.91 -0.33 -3.76
C VAL A 71 8.52 -1.17 -2.64
N LEU A 72 7.69 -1.75 -1.75
CA LEU A 72 8.22 -2.62 -0.68
C LEU A 72 8.93 -3.84 -1.25
N THR A 73 8.38 -4.45 -2.30
CA THR A 73 8.98 -5.64 -2.93
C THR A 73 10.30 -5.31 -3.61
N ALA A 74 10.36 -4.18 -4.31
CA ALA A 74 11.59 -3.73 -4.95
C ALA A 74 12.71 -3.44 -3.94
N ARG A 75 12.38 -2.87 -2.77
CA ARG A 75 13.37 -2.43 -1.76
C ARG A 75 13.77 -3.52 -0.78
N PHE A 76 12.84 -4.39 -0.42
CA PHE A 76 12.99 -5.31 0.70
C PHE A 76 12.78 -6.77 0.31
N GLY A 77 12.46 -7.04 -0.95
CA GLY A 77 12.14 -8.38 -1.44
C GLY A 77 10.68 -8.77 -1.16
N ARG A 78 10.22 -9.77 -1.93
CA ARG A 78 8.82 -10.22 -1.90
C ARG A 78 8.40 -10.82 -0.57
N GLU A 79 9.29 -11.56 0.09
CA GLU A 79 8.97 -12.20 1.37
C GLU A 79 8.65 -11.15 2.46
N ALA A 80 9.49 -10.13 2.59
CA ALA A 80 9.25 -9.04 3.53
C ALA A 80 7.98 -8.26 3.18
N ALA A 81 7.78 -7.92 1.90
CA ALA A 81 6.59 -7.21 1.44
C ALA A 81 5.30 -7.98 1.75
N ALA A 82 5.29 -9.29 1.49
CA ALA A 82 4.15 -10.17 1.78
C ALA A 82 3.87 -10.30 3.29
N ALA A 83 4.91 -10.44 4.12
CA ALA A 83 4.76 -10.48 5.58
C ALA A 83 4.14 -9.18 6.12
N ILE A 84 4.60 -8.03 5.61
CA ILE A 84 4.08 -6.71 5.97
C ILE A 84 2.63 -6.55 5.49
N ALA A 85 2.30 -7.01 4.28
CA ALA A 85 0.94 -7.01 3.75
C ALA A 85 -0.02 -7.83 4.64
N ALA A 86 0.37 -9.07 4.98
CA ALA A 86 -0.42 -9.94 5.84
C ALA A 86 -0.67 -9.30 7.21
N ALA A 87 0.34 -8.62 7.77
CA ALA A 87 0.17 -7.89 9.02
C ALA A 87 -0.85 -6.74 8.88
N GLN A 88 -0.84 -5.97 7.78
CA GLN A 88 -1.85 -4.94 7.55
C GLN A 88 -3.28 -5.52 7.59
N GLU A 89 -3.49 -6.67 6.95
CA GLU A 89 -4.79 -7.35 6.86
C GLU A 89 -5.30 -7.91 8.19
N THR A 90 -4.42 -8.33 9.11
CA THR A 90 -4.85 -8.82 10.45
C THR A 90 -5.59 -7.77 11.29
N GLY A 91 -5.54 -6.49 10.90
CA GLY A 91 -6.34 -5.43 11.53
C GLY A 91 -7.70 -5.16 10.89
N SER A 92 -8.04 -5.82 9.77
CA SER A 92 -9.29 -5.57 9.03
C SER A 92 -10.42 -6.49 9.50
N PRO A 93 -11.58 -5.96 9.90
CA PRO A 93 -12.73 -6.77 10.30
C PRO A 93 -13.49 -7.39 9.11
N ASN A 94 -13.20 -6.99 7.86
CA ASN A 94 -13.92 -7.46 6.67
C ASN A 94 -13.08 -8.38 5.78
N ARG A 95 -13.36 -9.69 5.81
CA ARG A 95 -12.62 -10.70 5.02
C ARG A 95 -12.74 -10.53 3.50
N LYS A 96 -13.85 -9.99 3.00
CA LYS A 96 -14.04 -9.77 1.55
C LYS A 96 -13.11 -8.67 1.04
N ASP A 97 -12.99 -7.59 1.81
CA ASP A 97 -12.06 -6.50 1.50
C ASP A 97 -10.61 -7.01 1.52
N SER A 98 -10.25 -7.88 2.47
CA SER A 98 -8.91 -8.46 2.54
C SER A 98 -8.52 -9.35 1.35
N THR A 99 -9.48 -9.98 0.65
CA THR A 99 -9.15 -10.78 -0.56
C THR A 99 -8.81 -9.88 -1.75
N VAL A 100 -9.55 -8.78 -1.91
CA VAL A 100 -9.28 -7.75 -2.93
C VAL A 100 -7.94 -7.08 -2.67
N ASP A 101 -7.66 -6.73 -1.42
CA ASP A 101 -6.41 -6.12 -1.01
C ASP A 101 -5.23 -7.08 -1.25
N ALA A 102 -5.39 -8.37 -0.93
CA ALA A 102 -4.39 -9.40 -1.22
C ALA A 102 -4.10 -9.55 -2.73
N HIS A 103 -5.11 -9.49 -3.60
CA HIS A 103 -4.91 -9.51 -5.05
C HIS A 103 -4.11 -8.29 -5.52
N ASN A 104 -4.54 -7.08 -5.15
CA ASN A 104 -3.86 -5.85 -5.55
C ASN A 104 -2.42 -5.79 -4.99
N ASN A 105 -2.21 -6.33 -3.78
CA ASN A 105 -0.88 -6.52 -3.20
C ASN A 105 -0.02 -7.46 -4.07
N ALA A 106 -0.56 -8.59 -4.52
CA ALA A 106 0.16 -9.55 -5.35
C ALA A 106 0.54 -8.96 -6.72
N VAL A 107 -0.35 -8.19 -7.35
CA VAL A 107 -0.04 -7.46 -8.59
C VAL A 107 1.09 -6.45 -8.36
N GLY A 108 1.05 -5.74 -7.23
CA GLY A 108 2.13 -4.83 -6.81
C GLY A 108 3.45 -5.57 -6.63
N GLN A 109 3.46 -6.68 -5.90
CA GLN A 109 4.66 -7.50 -5.67
C GLN A 109 5.30 -7.96 -6.99
N ALA A 110 4.50 -8.52 -7.90
CA ALA A 110 5.00 -8.97 -9.21
C ALA A 110 5.62 -7.81 -10.01
N HIS A 111 5.00 -6.63 -10.01
CA HIS A 111 5.55 -5.46 -10.66
C HIS A 111 6.86 -5.00 -10.00
N GLY A 112 6.91 -5.00 -8.66
CA GLY A 112 8.08 -4.65 -7.88
C GLY A 112 9.28 -5.57 -8.12
N GLU A 113 9.05 -6.88 -8.26
CA GLU A 113 10.11 -7.85 -8.63
C GLU A 113 10.65 -7.55 -10.03
N ALA A 114 9.75 -7.30 -11.00
CA ALA A 114 10.13 -7.05 -12.38
C ALA A 114 10.87 -5.72 -12.59
N HIS A 115 10.62 -4.71 -11.75
CA HIS A 115 11.17 -3.34 -11.88
C HIS A 115 12.01 -2.94 -10.67
N ALA A 116 12.62 -3.91 -9.99
CA ALA A 116 13.32 -3.68 -8.72
C ALA A 116 14.42 -2.60 -8.83
N ALA A 117 15.21 -2.62 -9.91
CA ALA A 117 16.29 -1.66 -10.12
C ALA A 117 15.80 -0.20 -10.17
N GLU A 118 14.62 0.04 -10.77
CA GLU A 118 14.05 1.37 -10.92
C GLU A 118 13.46 1.86 -9.60
N LEU A 119 12.68 1.00 -8.93
CA LEU A 119 11.92 1.35 -7.73
C LEU A 119 12.74 1.33 -6.43
N ALA A 120 13.89 0.64 -6.41
CA ALA A 120 14.77 0.58 -5.25
C ALA A 120 15.52 1.90 -4.98
N SER A 121 15.65 2.77 -5.99
CA SER A 121 16.42 4.00 -5.91
C SER A 121 15.57 5.20 -5.48
N GLY A 122 16.24 6.26 -4.98
CA GLY A 122 15.60 7.54 -4.69
C GLY A 122 14.62 7.53 -3.51
N SER A 123 13.87 8.63 -3.37
CA SER A 123 12.92 8.80 -2.26
C SER A 123 11.69 7.91 -2.43
N ALA A 124 11.11 7.46 -1.31
CA ALA A 124 9.87 6.67 -1.31
C ALA A 124 8.72 7.40 -2.04
N SER A 125 8.59 8.71 -1.86
CA SER A 125 7.57 9.52 -2.54
C SER A 125 7.75 9.54 -4.05
N ALA A 126 8.99 9.64 -4.54
CA ALA A 126 9.27 9.62 -5.97
C ALA A 126 8.97 8.24 -6.58
N ALA A 127 9.40 7.15 -5.92
CA ALA A 127 9.12 5.79 -6.37
C ALA A 127 7.62 5.46 -6.38
N VAL A 128 6.86 5.94 -5.39
CA VAL A 128 5.39 5.82 -5.41
C VAL A 128 4.77 6.67 -6.52
N ALA A 129 5.24 7.90 -6.72
CA ALA A 129 4.70 8.79 -7.75
C ALA A 129 4.93 8.26 -9.17
N SER A 130 6.07 7.61 -9.43
CA SER A 130 6.35 7.01 -10.74
C SER A 130 5.42 5.83 -11.08
N LEU A 131 4.81 5.19 -10.07
CA LEU A 131 3.86 4.10 -10.26
C LEU A 131 2.43 4.55 -10.56
N VAL A 132 2.11 5.85 -10.47
CA VAL A 132 0.76 6.37 -10.76
C VAL A 132 0.27 6.01 -12.17
N PRO A 133 1.00 6.28 -13.27
CA PRO A 133 0.53 5.92 -14.61
C PRO A 133 0.31 4.41 -14.74
N VAL A 134 1.19 3.58 -14.18
CA VAL A 134 1.05 2.11 -14.21
C VAL A 134 -0.17 1.64 -13.41
N ALA A 135 -0.40 2.23 -12.24
CA ALA A 135 -1.55 1.90 -11.40
C ALA A 135 -2.88 2.25 -12.09
N LEU A 136 -2.90 3.37 -12.83
CA LEU A 136 -4.07 3.76 -13.64
C LEU A 136 -4.26 2.83 -14.82
N GLU A 137 -3.20 2.49 -15.56
CA GLU A 137 -3.27 1.53 -16.67
C GLU A 137 -3.83 0.17 -16.20
N LYS A 138 -3.30 -0.36 -15.10
CA LYS A 138 -3.76 -1.62 -14.51
C LYS A 138 -5.20 -1.55 -13.98
N TRP A 139 -5.63 -0.39 -13.52
CA TRP A 139 -7.02 -0.16 -13.15
C TRP A 139 -7.93 -0.22 -14.38
N GLU A 140 -7.59 0.50 -15.46
CA GLU A 140 -8.37 0.51 -16.70
C GLU A 140 -8.38 -0.86 -17.40
N ALA A 141 -7.34 -1.68 -17.18
CA ALA A 141 -7.24 -3.05 -17.68
C ALA A 141 -7.94 -4.11 -16.80
N ASP A 142 -8.66 -3.70 -15.74
CA ASP A 142 -9.29 -4.60 -14.74
C ASP A 142 -8.29 -5.56 -14.04
N GLU A 143 -6.97 -5.26 -14.08
CA GLU A 143 -5.96 -6.02 -13.34
C GLU A 143 -5.97 -5.68 -11.85
N LEU A 144 -6.32 -4.43 -11.51
CA LEU A 144 -6.60 -4.03 -10.13
C LEU A 144 -8.10 -4.14 -9.85
N ILE A 145 -8.45 -4.86 -8.78
CA ILE A 145 -9.84 -5.18 -8.47
C ILE A 145 -10.35 -4.40 -7.26
N TRP A 146 -11.67 -4.33 -7.13
CA TRP A 146 -12.34 -3.69 -5.99
C TRP A 146 -13.68 -4.37 -5.67
N VAL A 147 -14.18 -4.17 -4.46
CA VAL A 147 -15.49 -4.68 -4.04
C VAL A 147 -16.59 -3.77 -4.59
N LYS A 148 -17.39 -4.26 -5.54
CA LYS A 148 -18.56 -3.56 -6.07
C LYS A 148 -19.69 -3.54 -5.01
N PRO A 149 -20.30 -2.39 -4.70
CA PRO A 149 -21.50 -2.35 -3.86
C PRO A 149 -22.64 -3.09 -4.58
N HIS A 150 -23.36 -3.93 -3.83
CA HIS A 150 -24.55 -4.64 -4.28
C HIS A 150 -25.75 -3.70 -4.33
#